data_AF-E2A3M8-F1
#
_entry.id   AF-E2A3M8-F1
#
_cell.length_a   1.000
_cell.length_b   1.000
_cell.length_c   1.000
_cell.angle_alpha   90.00
_cell.angle_beta   90.00
_cell.angle_gamma   90.00
#
_symmetry.space_group_name_H-M   'P 1'
#
loop_
_entity.id
_entity.type
_entity.pdbx_description
1 polymer ?
#
loop_
_entity_poly.entity_id
_entity_poly.type
_entity_poly.pdbx_seq_one_letter_code
_entity_poly.pdbx_strand_id
1 'polypeptide(L)'
;YIGQTSRMLKTRISEHRSQINRNHVTRSVVTNHRLQCDHDFCWNDVQVLDETPFYNRRLISEMLHIKRQRNGLNLQTDTENLPSLY
;
A
#
# COMPACT_ATOMS: atom_id res chain seq x y z
N TYR A 1 3.33 -2.73 3.73
CA TYR A 1 2.62 -2.23 2.54
C TYR A 1 2.44 -0.73 2.68
N ILE A 2 2.63 0.03 1.61
CA ILE A 2 2.37 1.47 1.53
C ILE A 2 1.36 1.67 0.39
N GLY A 3 0.39 2.55 0.64
CA GLY A 3 -0.66 2.86 -0.31
C GLY A 3 -1.17 4.28 -0.09
N GLN A 4 -1.64 4.93 -1.14
CA GLN A 4 -2.32 6.22 -1.05
C GLN A 4 -3.84 6.10 -1.06
N THR A 5 -4.52 7.12 -0.52
CA THR A 5 -5.95 7.31 -0.72
C THR A 5 -6.29 8.79 -0.73
N SER A 6 -7.24 9.19 -1.59
CA SER A 6 -7.89 10.51 -1.55
C SER A 6 -9.14 10.54 -0.66
N ARG A 7 -9.56 9.38 -0.14
CA ARG A 7 -10.72 9.22 0.75
C ARG A 7 -10.27 9.24 2.21
N MET A 8 -11.24 9.13 3.11
CA MET A 8 -10.95 8.93 4.54
C MET A 8 -10.12 7.65 4.75
N LEU A 9 -9.10 7.73 5.61
CA LEU A 9 -8.22 6.61 5.94
C LEU A 9 -9.00 5.34 6.34
N LYS A 10 -10.04 5.51 7.17
CA LYS A 10 -10.93 4.40 7.60
C LYS A 10 -11.54 3.63 6.44
N THR A 11 -11.89 4.31 5.35
CA THR A 11 -12.48 3.70 4.16
C THR A 11 -11.45 2.81 3.48
N ARG A 12 -10.22 3.31 3.32
CA ARG A 12 -9.12 2.56 2.70
C ARG A 12 -8.74 1.31 3.50
N ILE A 13 -8.70 1.42 4.83
CA ILE A 13 -8.46 0.28 5.74
C ILE A 13 -9.55 -0.78 5.55
N SER A 14 -10.83 -0.36 5.54
CA SER A 14 -11.96 -1.27 5.35
C SER A 14 -11.96 -1.96 3.99
N GLU A 15 -11.58 -1.24 2.92
CA GLU A 15 -11.45 -1.80 1.58
C GLU A 15 -10.42 -2.94 1.56
N HIS A 16 -9.22 -2.71 2.10
CA HIS A 16 -8.18 -3.74 2.17
C HIS A 16 -8.59 -4.95 3.02
N ARG A 17 -9.16 -4.71 4.21
CA ARG A 17 -9.63 -5.79 5.10
C ARG A 17 -10.71 -6.63 4.43
N SER A 18 -11.66 -5.99 3.75
CA SER A 18 -12.72 -6.68 3.01
C SER A 18 -12.16 -7.51 1.86
N GLN A 19 -11.22 -6.97 1.09
CA GLN A 19 -10.61 -7.66 -0.05
C GLN A 19 -9.83 -8.91 0.37
N ILE A 20 -9.14 -8.86 1.52
CA ILE A 20 -8.39 -10.01 2.06
C ILE A 20 -9.31 -11.16 2.47
N ASN A 21 -10.49 -10.85 3.00
CA ASN A 21 -11.47 -11.85 3.40
C ASN A 21 -12.26 -12.45 2.22
N ARG A 22 -12.16 -11.85 1.02
CA ARG A 22 -12.87 -12.31 -0.17
C ARG A 22 -11.99 -13.22 -1.02
N ASN A 23 -12.55 -14.35 -1.47
CA ASN A 23 -11.91 -15.23 -2.45
C ASN A 23 -12.08 -14.66 -3.88
N HIS A 24 -11.40 -13.57 -4.19
CA HIS A 24 -11.30 -13.06 -5.57
C HIS A 24 -10.28 -13.86 -6.39
N VAL A 25 -10.55 -14.00 -7.68
CA VAL A 25 -9.63 -14.60 -8.67
C VAL A 25 -8.31 -13.81 -8.73
N THR A 26 -8.38 -12.48 -8.61
CA THR A 26 -7.21 -11.60 -8.54
C THR A 26 -6.91 -11.21 -7.09
N ARG A 27 -5.86 -11.79 -6.53
CA ARG A 27 -5.41 -11.49 -5.16
C ARG A 27 -4.45 -10.31 -5.16
N SER A 28 -4.62 -9.40 -4.20
CA SER A 28 -3.67 -8.32 -3.96
C SER A 28 -2.36 -8.88 -3.38
N VAL A 29 -1.26 -8.11 -3.45
CA VAL A 29 0.01 -8.45 -2.79
C VAL A 29 -0.15 -8.65 -1.28
N VAL A 30 -1.04 -7.87 -0.67
CA VAL A 30 -1.38 -7.94 0.76
C VAL A 30 -2.06 -9.28 1.06
N THR A 31 -3.04 -9.68 0.23
CA THR A 31 -3.75 -10.96 0.36
C THR A 31 -2.81 -12.15 0.15
N ASN A 32 -1.97 -12.11 -0.89
CA ASN A 32 -1.03 -13.18 -1.19
C ASN A 32 -0.03 -13.39 -0.05
N HIS A 33 0.57 -12.31 0.46
CA HIS A 33 1.53 -12.40 1.54
C HIS A 33 0.93 -12.95 2.82
N ARG A 34 -0.29 -12.52 3.19
CA ARG A 34 -1.00 -13.10 4.33
C ARG A 34 -1.14 -14.62 4.19
N LEU A 35 -1.59 -15.11 3.04
CA LEU A 35 -1.82 -16.54 2.82
C LEU A 35 -0.52 -17.35 2.76
N GLN A 36 0.55 -16.79 2.19
CA GLN A 36 1.84 -17.47 2.04
C GLN A 36 2.65 -17.49 3.33
N CYS A 37 2.53 -16.46 4.16
CA CYS A 37 3.33 -16.29 5.38
C CYS A 37 2.53 -16.51 6.67
N ASP A 38 1.26 -16.93 6.56
CA ASP A 38 0.29 -17.02 7.68
C ASP A 38 0.30 -15.77 8.57
N HIS A 39 0.40 -14.60 7.93
CA HIS A 39 0.62 -13.32 8.59
C HIS A 39 -0.64 -12.46 8.53
N ASP A 40 -1.12 -11.95 9.66
CA ASP A 40 -2.21 -10.96 9.69
C ASP A 40 -1.69 -9.53 9.90
N PHE A 41 -2.35 -8.58 9.28
CA PHE A 41 -1.94 -7.17 9.34
C PHE A 41 -2.51 -6.47 10.56
N CYS A 42 -1.71 -5.59 11.17
CA CYS A 42 -2.15 -4.72 12.27
C CYS A 42 -3.05 -3.58 11.75
N TRP A 43 -4.33 -3.86 11.55
CA TRP A 43 -5.31 -2.89 11.01
C TRP A 43 -5.56 -1.66 11.89
N ASN A 44 -5.22 -1.75 13.18
CA ASN A 44 -5.40 -0.67 14.16
C ASN A 44 -4.16 0.23 14.28
N ASP A 45 -3.03 -0.17 13.72
CA ASP A 45 -1.75 0.54 13.83
C ASP A 45 -1.30 1.03 12.45
N VAL A 46 -2.15 1.86 11.84
CA VAL A 46 -1.89 2.45 10.53
C VAL A 46 -1.33 3.86 10.71
N GLN A 47 -0.19 4.13 10.07
CA GLN A 47 0.49 5.42 10.14
C GLN A 47 0.25 6.24 8.86
N VAL A 48 0.00 7.54 9.02
CA VAL A 48 0.05 8.52 7.93
C VAL A 48 1.49 9.01 7.80
N LEU A 49 2.12 8.76 6.64
CA LEU A 49 3.52 9.13 6.39
C LEU A 49 3.66 10.53 5.79
N ASP A 50 2.68 10.96 5.00
CA ASP A 50 2.64 12.26 4.32
C ASP A 50 1.18 12.63 3.99
N GLU A 51 0.90 13.93 3.85
CA GLU A 51 -0.42 14.46 3.49
C GLU A 51 -0.27 15.60 2.48
N THR A 52 -0.95 15.46 1.34
CA THR A 52 -0.94 16.49 0.30
C THR A 52 -2.27 16.52 -0.46
N PRO A 53 -2.84 17.70 -0.74
CA PRO A 53 -4.07 17.80 -1.53
C PRO A 53 -3.84 17.46 -3.01
N PHE A 54 -2.60 17.52 -3.49
CA PHE A 54 -2.29 17.36 -4.91
C PHE A 54 -2.04 15.89 -5.27
N TYR A 55 -2.82 15.37 -6.22
CA TYR A 55 -2.74 13.97 -6.66
C TYR A 55 -1.33 13.55 -7.12
N ASN A 56 -0.71 14.33 -8.02
CA ASN A 56 0.62 13.99 -8.54
C ASN A 56 1.69 13.95 -7.45
N ARG A 57 1.62 14.86 -6.46
CA ARG A 57 2.56 14.84 -5.32
C ARG A 57 2.34 13.62 -4.45
N ARG A 58 1.08 13.19 -4.28
CA ARG A 58 0.73 11.98 -3.53
C ARG A 58 1.28 10.72 -4.20
N LEU A 59 1.20 10.62 -5.53
CA LEU A 59 1.79 9.51 -6.28
C LEU A 59 3.31 9.47 -6.09
N ILE A 60 4.00 10.60 -6.24
CA ILE A 60 5.46 10.67 -6.05
C ILE A 60 5.82 10.30 -4.60
N SER A 61 5.08 10.82 -3.62
CA SER A 61 5.28 10.53 -2.20
C SER A 61 5.12 9.03 -1.90
N GLU A 62 4.06 8.40 -2.43
CA GLU A 62 3.85 6.94 -2.33
C GLU A 62 5.05 6.16 -2.89
N MET A 63 5.53 6.52 -4.09
CA MET A 63 6.66 5.85 -4.73
C MET A 63 7.96 6.00 -3.94
N LEU A 64 8.25 7.21 -3.43
CA LEU A 64 9.41 7.48 -2.59
C LEU A 64 9.36 6.66 -1.30
N HIS A 65 8.20 6.61 -0.66
CA HIS A 65 8.01 5.84 0.56
C HIS A 65 8.12 4.33 0.31
N ILE A 66 7.62 3.82 -0.82
CA ILE A 66 7.82 2.42 -1.24
C ILE A 66 9.31 2.10 -1.44
N LYS A 67 10.05 2.93 -2.19
CA LYS A 67 11.49 2.71 -2.44
C LYS A 67 12.33 2.72 -1.16
N ARG A 68 11.93 3.52 -0.16
CA ARG A 68 12.64 3.63 1.12
C ARG A 68 12.36 2.47 2.08
N GLN A 69 11.44 1.55 1.76
CA GLN A 69 11.15 0.41 2.62
C GLN A 69 12.32 -0.59 2.61
N ARG A 70 12.78 -0.99 3.80
CA ARG A 70 13.77 -2.09 3.93
C ARG A 70 13.16 -3.45 3.65
N ASN A 71 11.95 -3.68 4.16
CA ASN A 71 11.17 -4.92 3.99
C ASN A 71 9.87 -4.57 3.25
N GLY A 72 9.99 -4.13 2.00
CA GLY A 72 8.86 -3.69 1.19
C GLY A 72 7.93 -4.83 0.79
N LEU A 73 6.62 -4.59 0.85
CA LEU A 73 5.61 -5.53 0.36
C LEU A 73 5.08 -5.17 -1.04
N ASN A 74 5.19 -3.89 -1.40
CA ASN A 74 4.79 -3.36 -2.69
C ASN A 74 5.62 -3.96 -3.82
N LEU A 75 5.06 -4.02 -5.02
CA LEU A 75 5.81 -4.50 -6.20
C LEU A 75 6.70 -3.37 -6.71
N GLN A 76 7.86 -3.70 -7.28
CA GLN A 76 8.74 -2.68 -7.87
C GLN A 76 8.08 -1.94 -9.04
N THR A 77 7.11 -2.59 -9.70
CA THR A 77 6.23 -1.98 -10.71
C THR A 77 5.50 -0.73 -10.19
N ASP A 78 5.22 -0.67 -8.89
CA ASP A 78 4.59 0.49 -8.24
C ASP A 78 5.50 1.74 -8.26
N THR A 79 6.78 1.58 -8.59
CA THR A 79 7.79 2.65 -8.60
C THR A 79 8.40 2.95 -9.97
N GLU A 80 7.93 2.30 -11.04
CA GLU A 80 8.55 2.38 -12.38
C GLU A 80 8.60 3.80 -12.97
N ASN A 81 7.63 4.64 -12.64
CA ASN A 81 7.59 6.03 -13.13
C ASN A 81 8.50 7.00 -12.34
N LEU A 82 9.25 6.51 -11.34
CA LEU A 82 10.15 7.33 -10.53
C LEU A 82 11.58 7.18 -11.07
N PRO A 83 12.26 8.28 -11.45
CA PRO A 83 13.64 8.22 -11.94
C PRO A 83 14.55 7.41 -11.01
N SER A 84 15.53 6.70 -11.57
CA SER A 84 16.45 5.83 -10.81
C SER A 84 17.32 6.56 -9.77
N LEU A 85 17.39 7.90 -9.87
CA LEU A 85 18.17 8.76 -8.98
C LEU A 85 17.52 8.96 -7.59
N TYR A 86 16.27 8.54 -7.43
CA TYR A 86 15.51 8.53 -6.17
C TYR A 86 15.34 7.11 -5.65
#